data_AF-A0A1C3IIZ3-F1
#
_entry.id   AF-A0A1C3IIZ3-F1
#
_cell.length_a   1.000
_cell.length_b   1.000
_cell.length_c   1.000
_cell.angle_alpha   90.00
_cell.angle_beta   90.00
_cell.angle_gamma   90.00
#
_symmetry.space_group_name_H-M   'P 1'
#
loop_
_entity.id
_entity.type
_entity.pdbx_description
1 polymer ?
#
loop_
_entity_poly.entity_id
_entity_poly.type
_entity_poly.pdbx_seq_one_letter_code
_entity_poly.pdbx_strand_id
1 'polypeptide(L)'
;MLSEEMLYERTKEALRCARLLELDTSKQFIRTCLSACVADKRIHINNIGEVLSHSIAYPSKLLAGAYESSELHRSITPVLEKLSQ
;
A
#
# COMPACT_ATOMS: atom_id res chain seq x y z
N MET A 1 13.69 -1.84 -9.82
CA MET A 1 12.44 -2.54 -9.42
C MET A 1 12.58 -3.19 -8.05
N LEU A 2 11.49 -3.37 -7.29
CA LEU A 2 11.45 -4.36 -6.20
C LEU A 2 11.45 -5.76 -6.82
N SER A 3 12.04 -6.77 -6.17
CA SER A 3 11.81 -8.15 -6.60
C SER A 3 10.36 -8.55 -6.33
N GLU A 4 9.87 -9.55 -7.04
CA GLU A 4 8.52 -10.09 -6.87
C GLU A 4 8.29 -10.59 -5.45
N GLU A 5 9.29 -11.24 -4.86
CA GLU A 5 9.28 -11.71 -3.46
C GLU A 5 9.16 -10.54 -2.46
N MET A 6 9.93 -9.46 -2.67
CA MET A 6 9.84 -8.28 -1.81
C MET A 6 8.47 -7.59 -1.93
N LEU A 7 7.91 -7.51 -3.14
CA LEU A 7 6.55 -6.97 -3.35
C LEU A 7 5.51 -7.80 -2.60
N TYR A 8 5.62 -9.12 -2.67
CA TYR A 8 4.71 -10.05 -2.02
C TYR A 8 4.72 -9.90 -0.50
N GLU A 9 5.90 -9.93 0.13
CA GLU A 9 6.01 -9.80 1.59
C GLU A 9 5.55 -8.43 2.09
N ARG A 10 5.90 -7.35 1.37
CA ARG A 10 5.41 -6.01 1.72
C ARG A 10 3.91 -5.88 1.58
N THR A 11 3.30 -6.50 0.56
CA THR A 11 1.85 -6.48 0.37
C THR A 11 1.12 -7.25 1.47
N LYS A 12 1.66 -8.41 1.88
CA LYS A 12 1.14 -9.14 3.05
C LYS A 12 1.14 -8.28 4.31
N GLU A 13 2.25 -7.60 4.58
CA GLU A 13 2.37 -6.76 5.76
C GLU A 13 1.41 -5.57 5.70
N ALA A 14 1.31 -4.91 4.54
CA ALA A 14 0.35 -3.82 4.34
C ALA A 14 -1.10 -4.26 4.61
N LEU A 15 -1.51 -5.44 4.11
CA LEU A 15 -2.84 -5.99 4.36
C LEU A 15 -3.04 -6.43 5.81
N ARG A 16 -2.01 -6.97 6.46
CA ARG A 16 -2.03 -7.27 7.89
C ARG A 16 -2.28 -6.00 8.71
N CYS A 17 -1.54 -4.93 8.42
CA CYS A 17 -1.74 -3.62 9.07
C CYS A 17 -3.12 -3.03 8.78
N ALA A 18 -3.61 -3.13 7.53
CA ALA A 18 -4.95 -2.64 7.18
C ALA A 18 -6.05 -3.31 7.99
N ARG A 19 -5.95 -4.63 8.21
CA ARG A 19 -6.89 -5.38 9.06
C ARG A 19 -6.82 -4.94 10.53
N LEU A 20 -5.61 -4.73 11.07
CA LEU A 20 -5.42 -4.26 12.44
C LEU A 20 -5.95 -2.84 12.67
N LEU A 21 -5.91 -2.01 11.63
CA LEU A 21 -6.44 -0.65 11.62
C LEU A 21 -7.92 -0.57 11.21
N GLU A 22 -8.58 -1.72 11.00
CA GLU A 22 -9.99 -1.83 10.60
C GLU A 22 -10.32 -1.02 9.32
N LEU A 23 -9.39 -0.98 8.37
CA LEU A 23 -9.54 -0.22 7.15
C LEU A 23 -10.37 -0.97 6.11
N ASP A 24 -11.30 -0.26 5.49
CA ASP A 24 -12.07 -0.75 4.36
C ASP A 24 -11.25 -0.67 3.06
N THR A 25 -10.65 -1.80 2.67
CA THR A 25 -9.83 -1.93 1.47
C THR A 25 -10.63 -1.91 0.16
N SER A 26 -11.97 -1.92 0.21
CA SER A 26 -12.79 -1.68 -0.98
C SER A 26 -12.74 -0.21 -1.44
N LYS A 27 -12.42 0.71 -0.52
CA LYS A 27 -12.32 2.14 -0.82
C LYS A 27 -11.06 2.41 -1.63
N GLN A 28 -11.23 3.03 -2.80
CA GLN A 28 -10.14 3.40 -3.70
C GLN A 28 -9.01 4.16 -2.99
N PHE A 29 -9.35 5.13 -2.13
CA PHE A 29 -8.37 5.90 -1.37
C PHE A 29 -7.47 5.02 -0.47
N ILE A 30 -8.06 4.03 0.22
CA ILE A 30 -7.31 3.10 1.07
C ILE A 30 -6.39 2.22 0.24
N ARG A 31 -6.87 1.74 -0.91
CA ARG A 31 -6.03 0.97 -1.85
C ARG A 31 -4.86 1.80 -2.36
N THR A 32 -5.07 3.07 -2.69
CA THR A 32 -4.00 3.97 -3.14
C THR A 32 -2.96 4.18 -2.05
N CYS A 33 -3.37 4.38 -0.79
CA CYS A 33 -2.46 4.50 0.35
C CYS A 33 -1.65 3.22 0.59
N LEU A 34 -2.31 2.05 0.55
CA LEU A 34 -1.65 0.75 0.71
C LEU A 34 -0.60 0.52 -0.37
N SER A 35 -0.99 0.72 -1.62
CA SER A 35 -0.12 0.51 -2.77
C SER A 35 1.09 1.46 -2.71
N ALA A 36 0.90 2.73 -2.32
CA ALA A 36 2.01 3.67 -2.12
C ALA A 36 2.99 3.21 -1.03
N CYS A 37 2.49 2.69 0.11
CA CYS A 37 3.34 2.17 1.18
C CYS A 37 4.13 0.93 0.75
N VAL A 38 3.51 0.04 -0.03
CA VAL A 38 4.17 -1.15 -0.60
C VAL A 38 5.26 -0.74 -1.60
N ALA A 39 4.97 0.24 -2.45
CA ALA A 39 5.85 0.72 -3.51
C ALA A 39 7.09 1.47 -3.01
N ASP A 40 6.97 2.23 -1.92
CA ASP A 40 8.06 3.07 -1.43
C ASP A 40 9.13 2.25 -0.71
N LYS A 41 10.23 2.00 -1.42
CA LYS A 41 11.40 1.26 -0.91
C LYS A 41 12.07 1.88 0.31
N ARG A 42 11.84 3.17 0.57
CA ARG A 42 12.40 3.88 1.74
C ARG A 42 11.67 3.49 3.02
N ILE A 43 10.43 3.00 2.90
CA ILE A 43 9.66 2.49 4.03
C ILE A 43 10.16 1.06 4.31
N HIS A 44 10.77 0.84 5.47
CA HIS A 44 11.07 -0.51 5.93
C HIS A 44 9.77 -1.30 6.13
N ILE A 45 9.74 -2.59 5.82
CA ILE A 45 8.52 -3.42 5.86
C ILE A 45 7.79 -3.32 7.20
N ASN A 46 8.51 -3.37 8.32
CA ASN A 46 7.96 -3.24 9.68
C ASN A 46 7.33 -1.87 9.98
N ASN A 47 7.60 -0.85 9.16
CA ASN A 47 7.10 0.52 9.36
C ASN A 47 5.90 0.83 8.45
N ILE A 48 5.44 -0.13 7.63
CA ILE A 48 4.31 0.07 6.71
C ILE A 48 3.05 0.49 7.46
N GLY A 49 2.75 -0.13 8.60
CA GLY A 49 1.53 0.19 9.37
C GLY A 49 1.50 1.62 9.91
N GLU A 50 2.64 2.10 10.42
CA GLU A 50 2.78 3.48 10.91
C GLU A 50 2.55 4.49 9.77
N VAL A 51 3.24 4.29 8.64
CA VAL A 51 3.12 5.20 7.48
C VAL A 51 1.72 5.15 6.88
N LEU A 52 1.10 3.98 6.82
CA LEU A 52 -0.27 3.81 6.35
C LEU A 52 -1.26 4.59 7.23
N SER A 53 -1.16 4.44 8.55
CA SER A 53 -2.00 5.17 9.51
C SER A 53 -1.86 6.69 9.35
N HIS A 54 -0.63 7.18 9.26
CA HIS A 54 -0.35 8.60 9.02
C HIS A 54 -0.92 9.10 7.69
N SER A 55 -0.83 8.28 6.64
CA SER A 55 -1.30 8.64 5.29
C SER A 55 -2.82 8.77 5.24
N ILE A 56 -3.53 7.97 6.01
CA ILE A 56 -5.00 8.00 6.09
C ILE A 56 -5.46 9.18 6.95
N ALA A 57 -4.78 9.44 8.07
CA ALA A 57 -5.07 10.59 8.93
C ALA A 57 -4.73 11.93 8.25
N TYR A 58 -3.73 11.96 7.37
CA TYR A 58 -3.25 13.16 6.69
C TYR A 58 -3.02 12.92 5.18
N PRO A 59 -4.11 12.82 4.38
CA PRO A 59 -4.06 12.44 2.97
C PRO A 59 -3.24 13.38 2.07
N SER A 60 -3.10 14.65 2.46
CA SER A 60 -2.43 15.69 1.70
C SER A 60 -0.93 15.44 1.46
N LYS A 61 -0.31 14.51 2.20
CA LYS A 61 1.10 14.11 2.02
C LYS A 61 1.29 12.96 1.03
N LEU A 62 0.21 12.27 0.63
CA LEU A 62 0.28 11.22 -0.37
C LEU A 62 -0.02 11.83 -1.75
N LEU A 63 0.96 11.84 -2.66
CA LEU A 63 0.76 12.24 -4.06
C LEU A 63 -0.04 11.14 -4.81
N ALA A 64 -1.26 10.87 -4.36
CA ALA A 64 -2.13 9.79 -4.81
C ALA A 64 -2.28 9.76 -6.33
N GLY A 65 -2.49 10.91 -6.98
CA GLY A 65 -2.64 10.99 -8.44
C GLY A 65 -1.36 10.70 -9.24
N ALA A 66 -0.18 11.07 -8.72
CA ALA A 66 1.10 10.73 -9.36
C ALA A 66 1.47 9.26 -9.15
N TYR A 67 1.02 8.68 -8.04
CA TYR A 67 1.23 7.26 -7.75
C TYR A 67 0.30 6.37 -8.58
N GLU A 68 -0.99 6.69 -8.70
CA GLU A 68 -1.98 5.94 -9.50
C GLU A 68 -1.62 5.85 -10.99
N SER A 69 -0.90 6.84 -11.51
CA SER A 69 -0.41 6.87 -12.90
C SER A 69 0.93 6.14 -13.10
N SER A 70 1.58 5.67 -12.04
CA SER A 70 2.90 5.02 -12.11
C SER A 70 2.81 3.56 -12.55
N GLU A 71 3.86 3.07 -13.23
CA GLU A 71 3.99 1.63 -13.56
C GLU A 71 3.99 0.75 -12.30
N LEU A 72 4.52 1.25 -11.18
CA LEU A 72 4.50 0.53 -9.90
C LEU A 72 3.08 0.26 -9.39
N HIS A 73 2.16 1.22 -9.55
CA HIS A 73 0.76 1.00 -9.17
C HIS A 73 0.13 -0.14 -9.97
N ARG A 74 0.40 -0.23 -11.27
CA ARG A 74 -0.09 -1.32 -12.13
C ARG A 74 0.45 -2.69 -11.73
N SER A 75 1.65 -2.78 -11.18
CA SER A 75 2.22 -4.03 -10.68
C SER A 75 1.67 -4.45 -9.31
N ILE A 76 1.28 -3.49 -8.45
CA ILE A 76 0.83 -3.77 -7.08
C ILE A 76 -0.66 -4.08 -7.02
N THR A 77 -1.48 -3.39 -7.80
CA THR A 77 -2.95 -3.53 -7.81
C THR A 77 -3.42 -5.00 -7.97
N PRO A 78 -2.91 -5.81 -8.92
CA PRO A 78 -3.33 -7.20 -9.08
C PRO A 78 -2.97 -8.09 -7.89
N VAL A 79 -1.81 -7.86 -7.26
CA VAL A 79 -1.36 -8.62 -6.09
C VAL A 79 -2.25 -8.31 -4.89
N LEU A 80 -2.61 -7.03 -4.72
CA LEU A 80 -3.48 -6.57 -3.64
C LEU A 80 -4.90 -7.13 -3.78
N GLU A 81 -5.46 -7.16 -4.99
CA GLU A 81 -6.78 -7.74 -5.27
C GLU A 81 -6.82 -9.24 -4.98
N LYS A 82 -5.81 -10.00 -5.42
CA LYS A 82 -5.71 -11.44 -5.17
C LYS A 82 -5.68 -11.79 -3.69
N LEU A 83 -5.04 -10.96 -2.86
CA LEU A 83 -4.85 -11.22 -1.43
C LEU A 83 -5.94 -10.61 -0.54
N SER A 84 -6.85 -9.81 -1.10
CA SER A 84 -7.97 -9.19 -0.38
C SER A 84 -9.28 -10.00 -0.49
N GLN A 85 -9.29 -11.08 -1.25
CA GLN A 85 -10.34 -12.09 -1.31
C GLN A 85 -10.16 -13.13 -0.20
#